data_AF-A0A6P1M8B8-F1
#
_entry.id   AF-A0A6P1M8B8-F1
#
_cell.length_a   1.000
_cell.length_b   1.000
_cell.length_c   1.000
_cell.angle_alpha   90.00
_cell.angle_beta   90.00
_cell.angle_gamma   90.00
#
_symmetry.space_group_name_H-M   'P 1'
#
loop_
_entity.id
_entity.type
_entity.pdbx_description
1 polymer ?
#
loop_
_entity_poly.entity_id
_entity_poly.type
_entity_poly.pdbx_seq_one_letter_code
_entity_poly.pdbx_strand_id
1 'polypeptide(L)'
;MPCREGRATVRWVLPPDDSRKVWIASSFVKGFGSWQSPLHTLRQAGTDAARILMTLYLYEDMPTYGGIDPTTAIYRDYETEAIYTQQTMPWLFHTSQGTESVKMAFCSDRLDIHENANGEIHEFWRAFKKLVDRGFIYECLTVFTGVKINDDMCLLYPLHTFNKHGHPPKGEESLSGKMNRVADTFGLSASDSTGRFYGKFSFIADDDDVQAVGIYRLRFRNTNKAFDDVLHGWQGIQDSHRHWSEKADQWIQQIRDKQKMADSGC
;
A
#
# COMPACT_ATOMS: atom_id res chain seq x y z
N MET A 1 -9.52 22.73 -47.38
CA MET A 1 -8.99 21.41 -46.97
C MET A 1 -9.59 21.07 -45.60
N PRO A 2 -10.34 19.99 -45.42
CA PRO A 2 -10.71 19.56 -44.07
C PRO A 2 -9.68 18.56 -43.55
N CYS A 3 -9.06 18.88 -42.41
CA CYS A 3 -8.36 17.91 -41.58
C CYS A 3 -9.36 16.81 -41.18
N ARG A 4 -9.13 15.58 -41.64
CA ARG A 4 -9.80 14.40 -41.11
C ARG A 4 -9.24 14.14 -39.72
N GLU A 5 -9.95 14.57 -38.69
CA GLU A 5 -9.80 14.02 -37.34
C GLU A 5 -10.15 12.54 -37.41
N GLY A 6 -9.14 11.68 -37.36
CA GLY A 6 -9.35 10.27 -37.08
C GLY A 6 -9.95 10.14 -35.69
N ARG A 7 -11.27 10.05 -35.60
CA ARG A 7 -11.96 9.60 -34.39
C ARG A 7 -11.36 8.24 -34.04
N ALA A 8 -10.61 8.17 -32.95
CA ALA A 8 -10.11 6.91 -32.43
C ALA A 8 -11.32 5.97 -32.27
N THR A 9 -11.34 4.89 -33.04
CA THR A 9 -12.40 3.89 -32.97
C THR A 9 -12.31 3.25 -31.59
N VAL A 10 -13.35 3.38 -30.79
CA VAL A 10 -13.48 2.61 -29.54
C VAL A 10 -13.45 1.14 -29.93
N ARG A 11 -12.32 0.47 -29.70
CA ARG A 11 -12.13 -0.92 -30.15
C ARG A 11 -12.88 -1.93 -29.31
N TRP A 12 -13.21 -1.59 -28.05
CA TRP A 12 -13.88 -2.49 -27.12
C TRP A 12 -14.79 -1.70 -26.17
N VAL A 13 -16.06 -2.10 -26.11
CA VAL A 13 -16.98 -1.79 -25.00
C VAL A 13 -17.39 -3.15 -24.46
N LEU A 14 -17.02 -3.47 -23.21
CA LEU A 14 -17.34 -4.77 -22.62
C LEU A 14 -18.87 -4.89 -22.41
N PRO A 15 -19.51 -6.01 -22.83
CA PRO A 15 -20.95 -6.24 -22.65
C PRO A 15 -21.34 -6.20 -21.18
N PRO A 16 -22.59 -5.81 -20.81
CA PRO A 16 -23.12 -5.69 -19.44
C PRO A 16 -22.77 -6.81 -18.44
N ASP A 17 -22.59 -8.05 -18.91
CA ASP A 17 -22.66 -9.25 -18.06
C ASP A 17 -21.38 -10.08 -18.01
N ASP A 18 -20.23 -9.53 -18.46
CA ASP A 18 -18.94 -10.23 -18.38
C ASP A 18 -18.31 -10.09 -16.98
N SER A 19 -17.97 -11.22 -16.35
CA SER A 19 -17.27 -11.28 -15.05
C SER A 19 -15.84 -10.68 -15.09
N ARG A 20 -15.33 -10.37 -16.29
CA ARG A 20 -14.02 -9.71 -16.50
C ARG A 20 -14.08 -8.18 -16.51
N LYS A 21 -15.21 -7.60 -16.11
CA LYS A 21 -15.39 -6.16 -16.07
C LYS A 21 -14.55 -5.49 -14.97
N VAL A 22 -13.74 -4.55 -15.41
CA VAL A 22 -13.08 -3.60 -14.53
C VAL A 22 -14.01 -2.42 -14.29
N TRP A 23 -14.35 -2.18 -13.03
CA TRP A 23 -15.13 -1.01 -12.64
C TRP A 23 -14.20 0.08 -12.15
N ILE A 24 -14.30 1.26 -12.77
CA ILE A 24 -13.48 2.41 -12.42
C ILE A 24 -14.40 3.50 -11.87
N ALA A 25 -13.93 4.19 -10.84
CA ALA A 25 -14.67 5.29 -10.23
C ALA A 25 -15.05 6.36 -11.26
N SER A 26 -16.27 6.90 -11.17
CA SER A 26 -16.67 8.01 -12.05
C SER A 26 -15.79 9.25 -11.86
N SER A 27 -15.18 9.42 -10.70
CA SER A 27 -14.19 10.46 -10.39
C SER A 27 -12.90 10.33 -11.20
N PHE A 28 -12.59 9.15 -11.74
CA PHE A 28 -11.48 8.98 -12.69
C PHE A 28 -11.73 9.73 -13.99
N VAL A 29 -13.00 9.79 -14.42
CA VAL A 29 -13.41 10.50 -15.64
C VAL A 29 -13.67 11.97 -15.34
N LYS A 30 -14.45 12.24 -14.29
CA LYS A 30 -14.94 13.58 -13.96
C LYS A 30 -13.94 14.43 -13.17
N GLY A 31 -12.94 13.80 -12.55
CA GLY A 31 -12.10 14.43 -11.54
C GLY A 31 -12.74 14.46 -10.15
N PHE A 32 -11.93 14.76 -9.14
CA PHE A 32 -12.33 14.95 -7.75
C PHE A 32 -11.28 15.78 -6.99
N GLY A 33 -11.69 16.69 -6.11
CA GLY A 33 -10.76 17.49 -5.30
C GLY A 33 -9.78 18.30 -6.17
N SER A 34 -8.48 18.18 -5.92
CA SER A 34 -7.44 18.82 -6.75
C SER A 34 -7.22 18.16 -8.12
N TRP A 35 -7.82 16.99 -8.36
CA TRP A 35 -7.64 16.21 -9.58
C TRP A 35 -8.73 16.52 -10.61
N GLN A 36 -8.57 17.62 -11.34
CA GLN A 36 -9.60 18.14 -12.25
C GLN A 36 -9.66 17.44 -13.62
N SER A 37 -8.60 16.75 -14.06
CA SER A 37 -8.58 16.10 -15.39
C SER A 37 -7.74 14.82 -15.42
N PRO A 38 -8.11 13.75 -14.67
CA PRO A 38 -7.28 12.56 -14.56
C PRO A 38 -7.04 11.86 -15.91
N LEU A 39 -8.03 11.78 -16.80
CA LEU A 39 -7.83 11.19 -18.14
C LEU A 39 -6.80 11.94 -18.98
N HIS A 40 -6.75 13.27 -18.87
CA HIS A 40 -5.73 14.06 -19.56
C HIS A 40 -4.34 13.77 -19.00
N THR A 41 -4.21 13.73 -17.67
CA THR A 41 -2.98 13.39 -16.97
C THR A 41 -2.50 11.97 -17.31
N LEU A 42 -3.43 11.01 -17.46
CA LEU A 42 -3.11 9.65 -17.89
C LEU A 42 -2.67 9.59 -19.34
N ARG A 43 -3.33 10.32 -20.24
CA ARG A 43 -2.92 10.42 -21.65
C ARG A 43 -1.47 10.92 -21.76
N GLN A 44 -1.08 11.88 -20.93
CA GLN A 44 0.31 12.37 -20.86
C GLN A 44 1.29 11.34 -20.25
N ALA A 45 0.82 10.39 -19.46
CA ALA A 45 1.64 9.29 -18.97
C ALA A 45 1.99 8.28 -20.07
N GLY A 46 1.14 8.17 -21.08
CA GLY A 46 1.32 7.33 -22.25
C GLY A 46 0.57 6.01 -22.15
N THR A 47 0.56 5.28 -23.27
CA THR A 47 -0.25 4.07 -23.45
C THR A 47 0.12 2.96 -22.45
N ASP A 48 1.41 2.72 -22.20
CA ASP A 48 1.84 1.64 -21.30
C ASP A 48 1.41 1.92 -19.86
N ALA A 49 1.53 3.17 -19.42
CA ALA A 49 1.04 3.58 -18.10
C ALA A 49 -0.48 3.41 -18.00
N ALA A 50 -1.23 3.75 -19.05
CA ALA A 50 -2.66 3.49 -19.08
C ALA A 50 -2.98 1.99 -19.00
N ARG A 51 -2.28 1.14 -19.76
CA ARG A 51 -2.45 -0.32 -19.73
C ARG A 51 -2.15 -0.89 -18.35
N ILE A 52 -1.02 -0.53 -17.75
CA ILE A 52 -0.67 -0.93 -16.38
C ILE A 52 -1.76 -0.52 -15.40
N LEU A 53 -2.20 0.74 -15.44
CA LEU A 53 -3.23 1.22 -14.52
C LEU A 53 -4.54 0.43 -14.67
N MET A 54 -5.00 0.19 -15.89
CA MET A 54 -6.22 -0.59 -16.14
C MET A 54 -6.08 -2.03 -15.68
N THR A 55 -4.92 -2.65 -15.91
CA THR A 55 -4.64 -4.00 -15.44
C THR A 55 -4.61 -4.06 -13.92
N LEU A 56 -4.02 -3.09 -13.23
CA LEU A 56 -3.98 -3.08 -11.76
C LEU A 56 -5.38 -3.08 -11.11
N TYR A 57 -6.40 -2.46 -11.71
CA TYR A 57 -7.77 -2.59 -11.19
C TYR A 57 -8.31 -4.03 -11.23
N LEU A 58 -7.77 -4.93 -12.07
CA LEU A 58 -8.14 -6.35 -12.06
C LEU A 58 -7.53 -7.11 -10.87
N TYR A 59 -6.49 -6.55 -10.27
CA TYR A 59 -5.72 -7.15 -9.18
C TYR A 59 -5.92 -6.40 -7.86
N GLU A 60 -6.91 -5.50 -7.80
CA GLU A 60 -7.29 -4.82 -6.56
C GLU A 60 -8.09 -5.79 -5.67
N ASP A 61 -7.51 -6.15 -4.52
CA ASP A 61 -8.12 -6.91 -3.46
C ASP A 61 -7.94 -6.14 -2.14
N MET A 62 -8.90 -5.26 -1.90
CA MET A 62 -8.97 -4.45 -0.68
C MET A 62 -9.28 -5.28 0.58
N PRO A 63 -10.20 -6.26 0.58
CA PRO A 63 -10.44 -7.13 1.74
C PRO A 63 -9.20 -7.87 2.24
N THR A 64 -8.46 -8.51 1.34
CA THR A 64 -7.37 -9.43 1.72
C THR A 64 -6.07 -8.68 1.95
N TYR A 65 -5.69 -7.81 1.01
CA TYR A 65 -4.37 -7.17 0.99
C TYR A 65 -4.42 -5.68 1.23
N GLY A 66 -5.62 -5.09 1.28
CA GLY A 66 -5.77 -3.66 1.42
C GLY A 66 -5.23 -2.88 0.22
N GLY A 67 -5.22 -3.46 -0.98
CA GLY A 67 -4.73 -2.80 -2.19
C GLY A 67 -4.53 -3.79 -3.34
N ILE A 68 -3.46 -3.60 -4.11
CA ILE A 68 -3.07 -4.54 -5.17
C ILE A 68 -2.52 -5.82 -4.55
N ASP A 69 -2.98 -6.96 -5.05
CA ASP A 69 -2.52 -8.29 -4.64
C ASP A 69 -1.00 -8.46 -4.90
N PRO A 70 -0.20 -8.63 -3.83
CA PRO A 70 1.25 -8.79 -3.94
C PRO A 70 1.67 -10.21 -4.36
N THR A 71 0.81 -11.23 -4.24
CA THR A 71 1.13 -12.62 -4.60
C THR A 71 1.09 -12.82 -6.12
N THR A 72 0.28 -12.01 -6.83
CA THR A 72 0.09 -12.12 -8.27
C THR A 72 0.54 -10.93 -9.10
N ALA A 73 0.71 -9.73 -8.51
CA ALA A 73 1.04 -8.51 -9.27
C ALA A 73 2.32 -7.81 -8.78
N ILE A 74 2.21 -6.69 -8.08
CA ILE A 74 3.33 -5.79 -7.77
C ILE A 74 3.30 -5.38 -6.30
N TYR A 75 4.47 -5.32 -5.71
CA TYR A 75 4.66 -4.93 -4.31
C TYR A 75 6.07 -4.37 -4.09
N ARG A 76 6.31 -3.88 -2.88
CA ARG A 76 7.66 -3.56 -2.42
C ARG A 76 7.97 -4.45 -1.23
N ASP A 77 9.05 -5.22 -1.34
CA ASP A 77 9.51 -6.16 -0.33
C ASP A 77 10.36 -5.40 0.70
N TYR A 78 9.87 -5.25 1.93
CA TYR A 78 10.65 -4.67 3.02
C TYR A 78 11.24 -5.78 3.88
N GLU A 79 12.55 -5.70 4.12
CA GLU A 79 13.16 -6.59 5.11
C GLU A 79 12.62 -6.25 6.49
N THR A 80 12.31 -7.29 7.27
CA THR A 80 11.76 -7.17 8.62
C THR A 80 12.71 -7.84 9.59
N GLU A 81 13.12 -7.10 10.63
CA GLU A 81 14.00 -7.59 11.70
C GLU A 81 13.30 -7.46 13.06
N ALA A 82 13.29 -8.54 13.85
CA ALA A 82 12.84 -8.49 15.24
C ALA A 82 13.93 -7.83 16.11
N ILE A 83 13.53 -6.88 16.95
CA ILE A 83 14.46 -6.06 17.75
C ILE A 83 14.35 -6.36 19.25
N TYR A 84 13.15 -6.66 19.75
CA TYR A 84 12.92 -6.89 21.17
C TYR A 84 11.88 -7.99 21.39
N THR A 85 12.24 -8.94 22.27
CA THR A 85 11.53 -10.22 22.42
C THR A 85 11.28 -10.63 23.88
N GLN A 86 11.42 -9.73 24.86
CA GLN A 86 11.22 -10.14 26.25
C GLN A 86 9.78 -10.60 26.48
N GLN A 87 9.65 -11.81 27.03
CA GLN A 87 8.52 -12.74 27.07
C GLN A 87 7.22 -12.24 27.75
N THR A 88 7.01 -10.94 27.91
CA THR A 88 5.77 -10.38 28.49
C THR A 88 5.19 -9.16 27.76
N MET A 89 5.62 -8.84 26.54
CA MET A 89 5.11 -7.69 25.75
C MET A 89 5.02 -8.07 24.25
N PRO A 90 4.24 -7.37 23.39
CA PRO A 90 4.22 -7.66 21.95
C PRO A 90 5.61 -7.53 21.33
N TRP A 91 5.86 -8.29 20.28
CA TRP A 91 7.11 -8.26 19.53
C TRP A 91 7.29 -6.90 18.86
N LEU A 92 8.52 -6.38 18.92
CA LEU A 92 8.92 -5.13 18.25
C LEU A 92 9.82 -5.43 17.07
N PHE A 93 9.49 -4.83 15.92
CA PHE A 93 10.21 -5.01 14.67
C PHE A 93 10.66 -3.68 14.08
N HIS A 94 11.68 -3.76 13.25
CA HIS A 94 12.00 -2.72 12.28
C HIS A 94 11.91 -3.22 10.85
N THR A 95 11.53 -2.32 9.95
CA THR A 95 11.65 -2.51 8.51
C THR A 95 12.92 -1.85 7.99
N SER A 96 13.60 -2.42 7.00
CA SER A 96 14.71 -1.77 6.29
C SER A 96 14.28 -1.28 4.89
N GLN A 97 15.22 -0.93 4.01
CA GLN A 97 14.93 -0.42 2.67
C GLN A 97 14.13 -1.45 1.84
N GLY A 98 13.00 -1.03 1.29
CA GLY A 98 12.18 -1.89 0.44
C GLY A 98 12.67 -1.99 -1.02
N THR A 99 12.58 -3.18 -1.61
CA THR A 99 12.88 -3.46 -3.02
C THR A 99 11.60 -3.66 -3.82
N GLU A 100 11.45 -2.95 -4.95
CA GLU A 100 10.27 -3.09 -5.80
C GLU A 100 10.31 -4.40 -6.59
N SER A 101 9.21 -5.14 -6.54
CA SER A 101 9.07 -6.47 -7.14
C SER A 101 7.76 -6.56 -7.91
N VAL A 102 7.79 -7.18 -9.09
CA VAL A 102 6.59 -7.48 -9.89
C VAL A 102 6.66 -8.91 -10.39
N LYS A 103 5.52 -9.60 -10.40
CA LYS A 103 5.41 -10.97 -10.90
C LYS A 103 5.47 -10.95 -12.44
N MET A 104 6.30 -11.81 -13.02
CA MET A 104 6.46 -11.84 -14.47
C MET A 104 5.18 -12.20 -15.21
N ALA A 105 4.34 -13.09 -14.67
CA ALA A 105 3.04 -13.42 -15.25
C ALA A 105 2.10 -12.20 -15.36
N PHE A 106 2.19 -11.25 -14.42
CA PHE A 106 1.46 -9.98 -14.52
C PHE A 106 1.95 -9.12 -15.70
N CYS A 107 3.27 -9.08 -15.93
CA CYS A 107 3.88 -8.34 -17.04
C CYS A 107 3.63 -9.01 -18.40
N SER A 108 3.91 -10.31 -18.53
CA SER A 108 3.83 -11.03 -19.81
C SER A 108 2.39 -11.23 -20.26
N ASP A 109 1.55 -11.81 -19.41
CA ASP A 109 0.27 -12.37 -19.85
C ASP A 109 -0.80 -11.28 -20.05
N ARG A 110 -0.67 -10.18 -19.31
CA ARG A 110 -1.66 -9.09 -19.31
C ARG A 110 -1.18 -7.83 -20.00
N LEU A 111 0.13 -7.55 -19.97
CA LEU A 111 0.69 -6.31 -20.50
C LEU A 111 1.52 -6.54 -21.78
N ASP A 112 1.82 -7.79 -22.14
CA ASP A 112 2.73 -8.11 -23.25
C ASP A 112 4.09 -7.41 -23.09
N ILE A 113 4.54 -7.28 -21.84
CA ILE A 113 5.85 -6.74 -21.49
C ILE A 113 6.75 -7.90 -21.10
N HIS A 114 7.85 -8.03 -21.82
CA HIS A 114 8.81 -9.12 -21.64
C HIS A 114 10.15 -8.55 -21.15
N GLU A 115 10.95 -9.41 -20.55
CA GLU A 115 12.33 -9.08 -20.19
C GLU A 115 13.15 -8.73 -21.45
N ASN A 116 14.03 -7.75 -21.31
CA ASN A 116 15.06 -7.48 -22.32
C ASN A 116 16.16 -8.57 -22.29
N ALA A 117 17.17 -8.42 -23.13
CA ALA A 117 18.30 -9.36 -23.19
C ALA A 117 19.08 -9.53 -21.86
N ASN A 118 18.90 -8.61 -20.89
CA ASN A 118 19.53 -8.66 -19.57
C ASN A 118 18.60 -9.20 -18.47
N GLY A 119 17.38 -9.65 -18.80
CA GLY A 119 16.40 -10.07 -17.79
C GLY A 119 15.65 -8.90 -17.13
N GLU A 120 15.66 -7.70 -17.72
CA GLU A 120 15.09 -6.50 -17.11
C GLU A 120 13.81 -6.04 -17.82
N ILE A 121 12.86 -5.51 -17.06
CA ILE A 121 11.57 -4.98 -17.55
C ILE A 121 11.49 -3.44 -17.41
N HIS A 122 12.50 -2.75 -17.94
CA HIS A 122 12.62 -1.27 -17.84
C HIS A 122 11.38 -0.51 -18.29
N GLU A 123 10.70 -0.99 -19.33
CA GLU A 123 9.52 -0.34 -19.87
C GLU A 123 8.36 -0.33 -18.86
N PHE A 124 8.19 -1.44 -18.15
CA PHE A 124 7.22 -1.55 -17.06
C PHE A 124 7.54 -0.54 -15.95
N TRP A 125 8.75 -0.58 -15.39
CA TRP A 125 9.13 0.30 -14.27
C TRP A 125 9.06 1.78 -14.63
N ARG A 126 9.47 2.14 -15.86
CA ARG A 126 9.35 3.51 -16.38
C ARG A 126 7.90 3.97 -16.46
N ALA A 127 6.99 3.11 -16.93
CA ALA A 127 5.57 3.43 -17.03
C ALA A 127 4.88 3.43 -15.65
N PHE A 128 5.20 2.49 -14.78
CA PHE A 128 4.73 2.42 -13.40
C PHE A 128 5.13 3.67 -12.60
N LYS A 129 6.41 4.07 -12.69
CA LYS A 129 6.90 5.30 -12.06
C LYS A 129 6.13 6.55 -12.49
N LYS A 130 5.73 6.65 -13.76
CA LYS A 130 4.89 7.76 -14.24
C LYS A 130 3.50 7.78 -13.59
N LEU A 131 2.95 6.63 -13.21
CA LEU A 131 1.67 6.55 -12.49
C LEU A 131 1.83 7.00 -11.04
N VAL A 132 2.91 6.56 -10.38
CA VAL A 132 3.25 6.98 -9.00
C VAL A 132 3.53 8.48 -8.94
N ASP A 133 4.41 9.00 -9.81
CA ASP A 133 4.81 10.42 -9.83
C ASP A 133 3.68 11.37 -10.25
N ARG A 134 2.68 10.86 -10.96
CA ARG A 134 1.46 11.62 -11.23
C ARG A 134 0.44 11.48 -10.12
N GLY A 135 0.55 10.46 -9.29
CA GLY A 135 -0.31 10.18 -8.15
C GLY A 135 -1.53 9.30 -8.44
N PHE A 136 -1.56 8.56 -9.55
CA PHE A 136 -2.63 7.57 -9.77
C PHE A 136 -2.56 6.40 -8.79
N ILE A 137 -1.36 6.13 -8.31
CA ILE A 137 -1.03 5.03 -7.42
C ILE A 137 -0.16 5.60 -6.31
N TYR A 138 -0.28 5.04 -5.11
CA TYR A 138 0.64 5.32 -4.02
C TYR A 138 0.91 4.05 -3.23
N GLU A 139 2.03 4.03 -2.52
CA GLU A 139 2.44 2.91 -1.69
C GLU A 139 1.88 3.06 -0.27
N CYS A 140 1.45 1.94 0.29
CA CYS A 140 1.04 1.78 1.67
C CYS A 140 1.85 0.65 2.31
N LEU A 141 2.80 1.02 3.17
CA LEU A 141 3.53 0.06 4.00
C LEU A 141 2.54 -0.57 4.98
N THR A 142 2.36 -1.88 4.87
CA THR A 142 1.32 -2.65 5.55
C THR A 142 1.96 -3.83 6.25
N VAL A 143 1.54 -4.11 7.47
CA VAL A 143 2.02 -5.25 8.26
C VAL A 143 1.09 -6.44 8.02
N PHE A 144 1.67 -7.61 7.77
CA PHE A 144 0.99 -8.88 7.57
C PHE A 144 1.49 -9.94 8.55
N THR A 145 0.68 -10.95 8.79
CA THR A 145 1.17 -12.24 9.34
C THR A 145 1.96 -12.99 8.27
N GLY A 146 2.87 -13.86 8.70
CA GLY A 146 3.77 -14.58 7.82
C GLY A 146 5.07 -13.82 7.53
N VAL A 147 6.16 -14.56 7.38
CA VAL A 147 7.48 -14.04 6.94
C VAL A 147 7.69 -14.02 5.42
N LYS A 148 6.67 -14.40 4.63
CA LYS A 148 6.72 -14.43 3.16
C LYS A 148 5.37 -14.08 2.57
N ILE A 149 5.41 -13.42 1.42
CA ILE A 149 4.23 -13.11 0.62
C ILE A 149 3.67 -14.39 -0.01
N ASN A 150 2.49 -14.79 0.45
CA ASN A 150 1.73 -15.93 -0.03
C ASN A 150 0.22 -15.69 0.22
N ASP A 151 -0.61 -16.66 -0.15
CA ASP A 151 -2.07 -16.54 -0.02
C ASP A 151 -2.57 -16.73 1.43
N ASP A 152 -1.72 -17.19 2.35
CA ASP A 152 -2.05 -17.43 3.76
C ASP A 152 -1.79 -16.21 4.66
N MET A 153 -1.15 -15.16 4.13
CA MET A 153 -0.85 -13.96 4.89
C MET A 153 -2.12 -13.16 5.20
N CYS A 154 -2.26 -12.72 6.44
CA CYS A 154 -3.39 -11.91 6.88
C CYS A 154 -2.94 -10.46 7.09
N LEU A 155 -3.69 -9.50 6.54
CA LEU A 155 -3.47 -8.09 6.81
C LEU A 155 -3.67 -7.81 8.30
N LEU A 156 -2.61 -7.33 8.96
CA LEU A 156 -2.71 -6.79 10.31
C LEU A 156 -3.14 -5.33 10.23
N TYR A 157 -2.29 -4.42 9.77
CA TYR A 157 -2.67 -3.00 9.68
C TYR A 157 -1.77 -2.20 8.72
N PRO A 158 -2.29 -1.10 8.13
CA PRO A 158 -1.45 -0.10 7.47
C PRO A 158 -0.56 0.64 8.47
N LEU A 159 0.75 0.63 8.23
CA LEU A 159 1.73 1.31 9.07
C LEU A 159 1.99 2.76 8.60
N HIS A 160 2.21 2.92 7.29
CA HIS A 160 2.56 4.21 6.70
C HIS A 160 2.08 4.32 5.25
N THR A 161 1.76 5.54 4.83
CA THR A 161 1.29 5.83 3.48
C THR A 161 2.19 6.84 2.80
N PHE A 162 2.85 6.42 1.71
CA PHE A 162 3.72 7.27 0.90
C PHE A 162 2.90 8.01 -0.16
N ASN A 163 2.16 9.03 0.27
CA ASN A 163 1.35 9.84 -0.63
C ASN A 163 2.01 11.20 -0.92
N LYS A 164 2.60 11.34 -2.12
CA LYS A 164 3.19 12.61 -2.58
C LYS A 164 2.17 13.67 -3.01
N HIS A 165 0.90 13.29 -3.19
CA HIS A 165 -0.11 14.11 -3.89
C HIS A 165 -1.35 14.44 -3.03
N GLY A 166 -1.14 14.69 -1.74
CA GLY A 166 -2.17 15.17 -0.81
C GLY A 166 -2.14 14.45 0.53
N HIS A 167 -3.15 14.71 1.37
CA HIS A 167 -3.32 13.97 2.62
C HIS A 167 -3.75 12.52 2.37
N PRO A 168 -3.33 11.57 3.22
CA PRO A 168 -3.90 10.23 3.20
C PRO A 168 -5.42 10.33 3.42
N PRO A 169 -6.22 9.44 2.79
CA PRO A 169 -7.65 9.34 3.08
C PRO A 169 -7.91 9.15 4.58
N LYS A 170 -9.08 9.62 5.05
CA LYS A 170 -9.51 9.35 6.43
C LYS A 170 -9.54 7.84 6.69
N GLY A 171 -8.95 7.38 7.78
CA GLY A 171 -8.77 5.95 8.06
C GLY A 171 -7.48 5.33 7.50
N GLU A 172 -6.67 6.11 6.77
CA GLU A 172 -5.29 5.78 6.41
C GLU A 172 -4.28 6.69 7.15
N GLU A 173 -4.65 7.19 8.33
CA GLU A 173 -3.69 7.89 9.18
C GLU A 173 -2.49 6.97 9.48
N SER A 174 -1.29 7.53 9.60
CA SER A 174 -0.11 6.69 9.80
C SER A 174 0.05 6.31 11.27
N LEU A 175 0.21 5.01 11.55
CA LEU A 175 0.61 4.50 12.86
C LEU A 175 2.12 4.61 13.12
N SER A 176 2.94 4.84 12.09
CA SER A 176 4.42 4.94 12.20
C SER A 176 4.91 5.80 13.36
N GLY A 177 4.35 7.00 13.54
CA GLY A 177 4.73 7.88 14.65
C GLY A 177 4.43 7.30 16.03
N LYS A 178 3.31 6.58 16.16
CA LYS A 178 2.96 5.91 17.42
C LYS A 178 3.84 4.68 17.67
N MET A 179 4.04 3.85 16.66
CA MET A 179 4.91 2.67 16.75
C MET A 179 6.37 3.04 17.01
N ASN A 180 6.81 4.19 16.49
CA ASN A 180 8.15 4.69 16.77
C ASN A 180 8.29 5.25 18.18
N ARG A 181 7.27 5.91 18.75
CA ARG A 181 7.28 6.30 20.17
C ARG A 181 7.37 5.10 21.09
N VAL A 182 6.67 4.03 20.73
CA VAL A 182 6.79 2.73 21.36
C VAL A 182 8.26 2.25 21.31
N ALA A 183 8.89 2.22 20.15
CA ALA A 183 10.29 1.78 20.01
C ALA A 183 11.27 2.68 20.79
N ASP A 184 11.02 3.99 20.79
CA ASP A 184 11.79 5.00 21.52
C ASP A 184 11.78 4.77 23.05
N THR A 185 10.68 4.23 23.62
CA THR A 185 10.66 3.88 25.05
C THR A 185 11.68 2.79 25.43
N PHE A 186 12.21 2.05 24.45
CA PHE A 186 13.29 1.08 24.63
C PHE A 186 14.66 1.61 24.15
N GLY A 187 14.75 2.87 23.71
CA GLY A 187 15.94 3.42 23.08
C GLY A 187 16.21 2.87 21.67
N LEU A 188 15.17 2.36 21.00
CA LEU A 188 15.27 1.66 19.71
C LEU A 188 14.54 2.42 18.59
N SER A 189 14.50 3.75 18.62
CA SER A 189 13.77 4.53 17.62
C SER A 189 14.28 4.29 16.19
N ALA A 190 13.36 4.14 15.23
CA ALA A 190 13.66 4.10 13.80
C ALA A 190 13.69 5.50 13.15
N SER A 191 13.27 6.54 13.88
CA SER A 191 13.37 7.93 13.43
C SER A 191 14.61 8.61 13.96
N ASP A 192 15.05 9.67 13.28
CA ASP A 192 16.08 10.55 13.83
C ASP A 192 15.57 11.48 14.94
N SER A 193 16.49 12.27 15.49
CA SER A 193 16.20 13.29 16.51
C SER A 193 15.18 14.36 16.09
N THR A 194 14.88 14.46 14.79
CA THR A 194 13.87 15.38 14.24
C THR A 194 12.54 14.69 13.94
N GLY A 195 12.41 13.39 14.25
CA GLY A 195 11.22 12.59 13.98
C GLY A 195 11.08 12.17 12.52
N ARG A 196 12.16 12.24 11.71
CA ARG A 196 12.15 11.81 10.31
C ARG A 196 12.48 10.33 10.21
N PHE A 197 11.70 9.62 9.40
CA PHE A 197 11.92 8.22 9.05
C PHE A 197 12.85 8.13 7.83
N TYR A 198 14.04 7.56 7.98
CA TYR A 198 14.99 7.33 6.88
C TYR A 198 14.71 6.00 6.16
N GLY A 199 13.46 5.79 5.72
CA GLY A 199 13.04 4.52 5.12
C GLY A 199 12.99 3.34 6.10
N LYS A 200 13.26 3.59 7.39
CA LYS A 200 13.15 2.63 8.49
C LYS A 200 11.87 2.95 9.28
N PHE A 201 11.07 1.93 9.56
CA PHE A 201 9.86 2.07 10.37
C PHE A 201 9.83 1.03 11.48
N SER A 202 9.31 1.40 12.64
CA SER A 202 9.02 0.44 13.71
C SER A 202 7.58 0.02 13.68
N PHE A 203 7.32 -1.23 14.05
CA PHE A 203 5.96 -1.76 14.20
C PHE A 203 5.92 -2.88 15.23
N ILE A 204 4.72 -3.19 15.69
CA ILE A 204 4.48 -4.22 16.71
C ILE A 204 3.58 -5.33 16.18
N ALA A 205 3.74 -6.53 16.70
CA ALA A 205 2.85 -7.65 16.47
C ALA A 205 2.73 -8.54 17.71
N ASP A 206 1.73 -9.41 17.72
CA ASP A 206 1.56 -10.41 18.81
C ASP A 206 2.48 -11.60 18.66
N ASP A 207 3.00 -11.84 17.46
CA ASP A 207 3.82 -12.99 17.11
C ASP A 207 5.06 -12.58 16.32
N ASP A 208 6.02 -13.50 16.19
CA ASP A 208 7.26 -13.30 15.43
C ASP A 208 7.15 -13.62 13.93
N ASP A 209 6.11 -14.34 13.53
CA ASP A 209 5.80 -14.63 12.13
C ASP A 209 5.03 -13.46 11.48
N VAL A 210 5.76 -12.37 11.19
CA VAL A 210 5.21 -11.16 10.55
C VAL A 210 6.18 -10.54 9.56
N GLN A 211 5.63 -9.79 8.61
CA GLN A 211 6.39 -9.04 7.63
C GLN A 211 5.71 -7.71 7.30
N ALA A 212 6.49 -6.67 7.04
CA ALA A 212 6.01 -5.46 6.40
C ALA A 212 6.14 -5.54 4.87
N VAL A 213 5.09 -5.16 4.15
CA VAL A 213 5.04 -5.15 2.69
C VAL A 213 4.49 -3.83 2.19
N GLY A 214 5.16 -3.23 1.21
CA GLY A 214 4.65 -2.06 0.50
C GLY A 214 3.59 -2.47 -0.51
N ILE A 215 2.32 -2.27 -0.14
CA ILE A 215 1.17 -2.55 -1.00
C ILE A 215 0.81 -1.30 -1.78
N TYR A 216 0.64 -1.43 -3.09
CA TYR A 216 0.19 -0.32 -3.92
C TYR A 216 -1.31 -0.15 -3.85
N ARG A 217 -1.79 1.08 -3.77
CA ARG A 217 -3.21 1.42 -3.77
C ARG A 217 -3.55 2.34 -4.91
N LEU A 218 -4.68 2.04 -5.56
CA LEU A 218 -5.26 2.89 -6.60
C LEU A 218 -5.93 4.10 -5.95
N ARG A 219 -5.73 5.29 -6.52
CA ARG A 219 -6.35 6.52 -6.01
C ARG A 219 -7.84 6.60 -6.31
N PHE A 220 -8.25 6.16 -7.51
CA PHE A 220 -9.63 6.31 -7.99
C PHE A 220 -10.41 5.01 -7.78
N ARG A 221 -10.79 4.76 -6.53
CA ARG A 221 -11.41 3.49 -6.12
C ARG A 221 -12.88 3.43 -6.48
N ASN A 222 -13.33 2.26 -6.90
CA ASN A 222 -14.75 2.02 -7.07
C ASN A 222 -15.44 1.97 -5.70
N THR A 223 -16.43 2.85 -5.48
CA THR A 223 -17.25 2.88 -4.25
C THR A 223 -18.68 2.43 -4.51
N ASN A 224 -18.93 1.74 -5.63
CA ASN A 224 -20.26 1.27 -5.98
C ASN A 224 -20.66 0.13 -5.03
N LYS A 225 -21.80 0.29 -4.35
CA LYS A 225 -22.38 -0.67 -3.39
C LYS A 225 -22.65 -2.06 -3.98
N ALA A 226 -22.70 -2.18 -5.31
CA ALA A 226 -22.75 -3.49 -5.97
C ALA A 226 -21.45 -4.32 -5.81
N PHE A 227 -20.37 -3.71 -5.28
CA PHE A 227 -19.06 -4.30 -5.00
C PHE A 227 -18.70 -4.04 -3.54
N ASP A 228 -19.54 -4.56 -2.64
CA ASP A 228 -19.51 -4.29 -1.20
C ASP A 228 -18.17 -4.64 -0.55
N ASP A 229 -17.39 -5.52 -1.17
CA ASP A 229 -16.09 -6.01 -0.69
C ASP A 229 -15.08 -4.88 -0.45
N VAL A 230 -15.02 -3.88 -1.33
CA VAL A 230 -14.09 -2.75 -1.15
C VAL A 230 -14.48 -1.93 0.08
N LEU A 231 -15.78 -1.69 0.30
CA LEU A 231 -16.28 -0.95 1.46
C LEU A 231 -16.04 -1.73 2.77
N HIS A 232 -16.29 -3.05 2.75
CA HIS A 232 -16.05 -3.92 3.89
C HIS A 232 -14.56 -4.04 4.22
N GLY A 233 -13.70 -4.18 3.21
CA GLY A 233 -12.24 -4.15 3.38
C GLY A 233 -11.77 -2.84 4.02
N TRP A 234 -12.35 -1.70 3.63
CA TRP A 234 -12.08 -0.41 4.26
C TRP A 234 -12.45 -0.38 5.73
N GLN A 235 -13.64 -0.88 6.06
CA GLN A 235 -14.09 -0.92 7.45
C GLN A 235 -13.17 -1.81 8.29
N GLY A 236 -12.78 -2.99 7.77
CA GLY A 236 -11.82 -3.89 8.42
C GLY A 236 -10.46 -3.23 8.65
N ILE A 237 -9.94 -2.51 7.66
CA ILE A 237 -8.69 -1.74 7.79
C ILE A 237 -8.80 -0.68 8.90
N GLN A 238 -9.91 0.07 8.95
CA GLN A 238 -10.12 1.11 9.96
C GLN A 238 -10.26 0.53 11.37
N ASP A 239 -10.96 -0.59 11.50
CA ASP A 239 -11.16 -1.27 12.77
C ASP A 239 -9.84 -1.86 13.28
N SER A 240 -9.04 -2.46 12.40
CA SER A 240 -7.71 -2.94 12.75
C SER A 240 -6.76 -1.80 13.11
N HIS A 241 -6.75 -0.71 12.32
CA HIS A 241 -5.95 0.48 12.63
C HIS A 241 -6.29 1.03 14.02
N ARG A 242 -7.58 1.10 14.38
CA ARG A 242 -8.02 1.52 15.73
C ARG A 242 -7.50 0.55 16.80
N HIS A 243 -7.68 -0.76 16.60
CA HIS A 243 -7.21 -1.79 17.54
C HIS A 243 -5.70 -1.66 17.83
N TRP A 244 -4.86 -1.59 16.80
CA TRP A 244 -3.40 -1.51 16.97
C TRP A 244 -2.95 -0.17 17.53
N SER A 245 -3.67 0.92 17.23
CA SER A 245 -3.44 2.23 17.84
C SER A 245 -3.68 2.22 19.35
N GLU A 246 -4.77 1.61 19.80
CA GLU A 246 -5.12 1.48 21.23
C GLU A 246 -4.10 0.58 21.96
N LYS A 247 -3.69 -0.51 21.32
CA LYS A 247 -2.69 -1.43 21.87
C LYS A 247 -1.33 -0.76 22.07
N ALA A 248 -0.90 0.06 21.11
CA ALA A 248 0.33 0.83 21.25
C ALA A 248 0.25 1.84 22.41
N ASP A 249 -0.91 2.48 22.65
CA ASP A 249 -1.09 3.37 23.80
C ASP A 249 -1.04 2.62 25.14
N GLN A 250 -1.73 1.47 25.23
CA GLN A 250 -1.68 0.59 26.39
C GLN A 250 -0.24 0.19 26.68
N TRP A 251 0.54 -0.11 25.64
CA TRP A 251 1.92 -0.52 25.81
C TRP A 251 2.80 0.60 26.37
N ILE A 252 2.73 1.79 25.79
CA ILE A 252 3.45 2.98 26.28
C ILE A 252 3.13 3.21 27.76
N GLN A 253 1.86 3.07 28.14
CA GLN A 253 1.43 3.27 29.53
C GLN A 253 2.01 2.20 30.47
N GLN A 254 1.96 0.92 30.09
CA GLN A 254 2.51 -0.19 30.89
C GLN A 254 4.02 -0.03 31.15
N ILE A 255 4.79 0.42 30.16
CA ILE A 255 6.23 0.66 30.31
C ILE A 255 6.48 1.81 31.30
N ARG A 256 5.75 2.92 31.14
CA ARG A 256 5.87 4.09 32.03
C ARG A 256 5.54 3.73 33.48
N ASP A 257 4.53 2.91 33.69
CA ASP A 257 4.14 2.50 35.05
C ASP A 257 5.18 1.57 35.67
N LYS A 258 5.75 0.63 34.90
CA LYS A 258 6.89 -0.20 35.34
C LYS A 258 8.11 0.64 35.71
N GLN A 259 8.45 1.66 34.92
CA GLN A 259 9.56 2.57 35.21
C GLN A 259 9.32 3.36 36.51
N LYS A 260 8.14 3.94 36.69
CA LYS A 260 7.79 4.65 37.93
C LYS A 260 7.89 3.75 39.17
N MET A 261 7.43 2.50 39.08
CA MET A 261 7.52 1.54 40.19
C MET A 261 8.98 1.19 40.53
N ALA A 262 9.86 1.09 39.53
CA ALA A 262 11.29 0.88 39.76
C ALA A 262 11.93 2.10 40.43
N ASP A 263 11.57 3.32 40.00
CA ASP A 263 12.12 4.57 40.54
C ASP A 263 11.61 4.91 41.96
N SER A 264 10.43 4.42 42.34
CA SER A 264 9.84 4.64 43.69
C SER A 264 10.14 3.53 44.70
N GLY A 265 10.86 2.49 44.27
CA GLY A 265 11.32 1.38 45.12
C GLY A 265 12.78 1.48 45.58
N CYS A 266 13.47 2.62 45.35
CA CYS A 266 14.79 2.96 45.88
C CYS A 266 14.70 4.00 46.99
#